data_AF-A0A4Y9A667-F1
#
_entry.id   AF-A0A4Y9A667-F1
#
_cell.length_a   1.000
_cell.length_b   1.000
_cell.length_c   1.000
_cell.angle_alpha   90.00
_cell.angle_beta   90.00
_cell.angle_gamma   90.00
#
_symmetry.space_group_name_H-M   'P 1'
#
loop_
_entity.id
_entity.type
_entity.pdbx_description
1 polymer ?
#
loop_
_entity_poly.entity_id
_entity_poly.type
_entity_poly.pdbx_seq_one_letter_code
_entity_poly.pdbx_strand_id
1 'polypeptide(L)'
;QARKQLKRHHRLLEKRCDMLTTKEEAIVEAILKYDERLKSAYNWKEAFIDWYDLSADAEQAKRTLDQWYQQGHRICHDAVESRIKTIQNWETEVINYHRLRFTNAVVEGRHNKIKALQRRHYFTRNRNVYENRILVECNWAYMDGIA
;
A
#
# COMPACT_ATOMS: atom_id res chain seq x y z
N GLN A 1 3.93 21.51 22.48
CA GLN A 1 5.12 21.12 21.71
C GLN A 1 4.85 19.93 20.77
N ALA A 2 4.25 18.84 21.27
CA ALA A 2 3.90 17.62 20.50
C ALA A 2 3.16 17.90 19.17
N ARG A 3 2.07 18.68 19.19
CA ARG A 3 1.29 19.01 17.98
C ARG A 3 2.12 19.65 16.85
N LYS A 4 3.06 20.54 17.21
CA LYS A 4 3.92 21.23 16.23
C LYS A 4 4.93 20.26 15.61
N GLN A 5 5.51 19.37 16.42
CA GLN A 5 6.43 18.33 15.96
C GLN A 5 5.71 17.33 15.05
N LEU A 6 4.53 16.84 15.46
CA LEU A 6 3.73 15.90 14.68
C LEU A 6 3.35 16.49 13.32
N LYS A 7 2.82 17.72 13.27
CA LYS A 7 2.49 18.37 11.98
C LYS A 7 3.70 18.48 11.05
N ARG A 8 4.87 18.81 11.60
CA ARG A 8 6.10 18.98 10.81
C ARG A 8 6.67 17.66 10.31
N HIS A 9 6.58 16.60 11.11
CA HIS A 9 7.32 15.36 10.90
C HIS A 9 6.44 14.11 10.69
N HIS A 10 5.11 14.24 10.59
CA HIS A 10 4.19 13.09 10.42
C HIS A 10 4.57 12.16 9.26
N ARG A 11 5.12 12.69 8.17
CA ARG A 11 5.59 11.89 7.03
C ARG A 11 6.69 10.89 7.38
N LEU A 12 7.46 11.15 8.44
CA LEU A 12 8.45 10.19 8.95
C LEU A 12 7.78 8.97 9.58
N LEU A 13 6.55 9.09 10.09
CA LEU A 13 5.78 7.96 10.62
C LEU A 13 5.24 7.06 9.50
N GLU A 14 5.15 7.57 8.26
CA GLU A 14 4.73 6.78 7.09
C GLU A 14 5.90 5.97 6.52
N LYS A 15 7.12 6.53 6.60
CA LYS A 15 8.35 5.88 6.17
C LYS A 15 8.62 4.62 7.01
N ARG A 16 9.17 3.61 6.34
CA ARG A 16 9.54 2.31 6.93
C ARG A 16 10.72 2.49 7.89
N CYS A 17 10.72 1.78 9.00
CA CYS A 17 11.69 2.03 10.07
C CYS A 17 13.15 1.84 9.63
N ASP A 18 13.44 0.80 8.86
CA ASP A 18 14.78 0.48 8.33
C ASP A 18 15.28 1.44 7.23
N MET A 19 14.40 2.29 6.70
CA MET A 19 14.75 3.31 5.72
C MET A 19 15.05 4.66 6.38
N LEU A 20 14.80 4.80 7.68
CA LEU A 20 15.06 6.03 8.43
C LEU A 20 16.57 6.23 8.58
N THR A 21 17.01 7.48 8.46
CA THR A 21 18.36 7.86 8.91
C THR A 21 18.40 7.96 10.43
N THR A 22 19.57 7.85 11.04
CA THR A 22 19.75 7.99 12.51
C THR A 22 19.13 9.28 13.07
N LYS A 23 19.15 10.37 12.29
CA LYS A 23 18.50 11.65 12.69
C LYS A 23 16.98 11.55 12.64
N GLU A 24 16.43 10.88 11.63
CA GLU A 24 14.98 10.68 11.49
C GLU A 24 14.46 9.71 12.56
N GLU A 25 15.19 8.64 12.87
CA GLU A 25 14.86 7.71 13.96
C GLU A 25 14.71 8.43 15.29
N ALA A 26 15.68 9.28 15.66
CA ALA A 26 15.61 10.05 16.89
C ALA A 26 14.38 10.97 16.95
N ILE A 27 13.96 11.53 15.81
CA ILE A 27 12.75 12.35 15.70
C ILE A 27 11.50 11.48 15.86
N VAL A 28 11.44 10.33 15.19
CA VAL A 28 10.32 9.38 15.29
C VAL A 28 10.19 8.92 16.73
N GLU A 29 11.26 8.46 17.38
CA GLU A 29 11.24 8.05 18.78
C GLU A 29 10.74 9.17 19.70
N ALA A 30 11.21 10.40 19.50
CA ALA A 30 10.75 11.55 20.27
C ALA A 30 9.24 11.82 20.08
N ILE A 31 8.71 11.58 18.88
CA ILE A 31 7.27 11.70 18.60
C ILE A 31 6.48 10.57 19.26
N LEU A 32 6.96 9.33 19.16
CA LEU A 32 6.28 8.16 19.73
C LEU A 32 6.22 8.21 21.26
N LYS A 33 7.15 8.91 21.91
CA LYS A 33 7.12 9.17 23.37
C LYS A 33 5.97 10.08 23.82
N TYR A 34 5.28 10.77 22.91
CA TYR A 34 4.17 11.64 23.30
C TYR A 34 2.88 10.90 23.62
N ASP A 35 2.66 9.70 23.07
CA ASP A 35 1.43 8.94 23.25
C ASP A 35 1.64 7.44 23.00
N GLU A 36 1.27 6.61 23.96
CA GLU A 36 1.44 5.15 23.89
C GLU A 36 0.55 4.48 22.83
N ARG A 37 -0.63 5.06 22.52
CA ARG A 37 -1.50 4.52 21.47
C ARG A 37 -0.90 4.80 20.09
N LEU A 38 -0.31 5.98 19.89
CA LEU A 38 0.43 6.32 18.67
C LEU A 38 1.61 5.36 18.47
N LYS A 39 2.39 5.10 19.53
CA LYS A 39 3.48 4.13 19.50
C LYS A 39 2.99 2.73 19.15
N SER A 40 1.89 2.29 19.77
CA SER A 40 1.29 0.98 19.49
C SER A 40 0.82 0.87 18.04
N ALA A 41 0.17 1.90 17.51
CA ALA A 41 -0.28 1.96 16.12
C ALA A 41 0.90 1.98 15.13
N TYR A 42 1.98 2.70 15.44
CA TYR A 42 3.19 2.71 14.63
C TYR A 42 3.84 1.32 14.56
N ASN A 43 4.03 0.68 15.72
CA ASN A 43 4.62 -0.67 15.77
C ASN A 43 3.73 -1.69 15.04
N TRP A 44 2.41 -1.57 15.17
CA TRP A 44 1.45 -2.41 14.45
C TRP A 44 1.52 -2.21 12.93
N LYS A 45 1.71 -0.97 12.47
CA LYS A 45 1.96 -0.66 11.05
C LYS A 45 3.26 -1.31 10.57
N GLU A 46 4.37 -1.16 11.32
CA GLU A 46 5.66 -1.78 10.96
C GLU A 46 5.57 -3.31 10.92
N ALA A 47 4.87 -3.93 11.87
CA ALA A 47 4.64 -5.37 11.86
C ALA A 47 3.88 -5.86 10.61
N PHE A 48 3.01 -5.03 10.02
CA PHE A 48 2.35 -5.35 8.75
C PHE A 48 3.32 -5.32 7.57
N ILE A 49 4.30 -4.41 7.60
CA ILE A 49 5.35 -4.33 6.58
C ILE A 49 6.24 -5.58 6.66
N ASP A 50 6.67 -5.94 7.86
CA ASP A 50 7.45 -7.15 8.08
C ASP A 50 6.69 -8.41 7.64
N TRP A 51 5.38 -8.47 7.94
CA TRP A 51 4.50 -9.53 7.49
C TRP A 51 4.50 -9.69 5.95
N TYR A 52 4.44 -8.57 5.23
CA TYR A 52 4.40 -8.52 3.77
C TYR A 52 5.71 -9.06 3.14
N ASP A 53 6.85 -8.76 3.75
CA ASP A 53 8.15 -9.17 3.24
C ASP A 53 8.54 -10.59 3.66
N LEU A 54 8.36 -10.91 4.95
CA LEU A 54 9.00 -12.07 5.58
C LEU A 54 8.16 -13.35 5.54
N SER A 55 6.86 -13.28 5.25
CA SER A 55 6.03 -14.49 5.21
C SER A 55 6.40 -15.35 3.99
N ALA A 56 6.93 -16.55 4.23
CA ALA A 56 7.50 -17.42 3.20
C ALA A 56 6.43 -18.07 2.31
N ASP A 57 5.29 -18.43 2.90
CA ASP A 57 4.17 -19.07 2.22
C ASP A 57 2.82 -18.58 2.76
N ALA A 58 1.74 -18.98 2.09
CA ALA A 58 0.37 -18.56 2.42
C ALA A 58 -0.11 -19.05 3.80
N GLU A 59 0.33 -20.22 4.26
CA GLU A 59 -0.08 -20.78 5.55
C GLU A 59 0.61 -20.03 6.71
N GLN A 60 1.89 -19.71 6.55
CA GLN A 60 2.59 -18.83 7.46
C GLN A 60 1.97 -17.43 7.45
N ALA A 61 1.73 -16.85 6.27
CA ALA A 61 1.14 -15.53 6.11
C ALA A 61 -0.23 -15.44 6.79
N LYS A 62 -1.08 -16.47 6.66
CA LYS A 62 -2.37 -16.52 7.35
C LYS A 62 -2.22 -16.46 8.87
N ARG A 63 -1.38 -17.33 9.44
CA ARG A 63 -1.16 -17.40 10.89
C ARG A 63 -0.59 -16.11 11.46
N THR A 64 0.36 -15.49 10.75
CA THR A 64 0.97 -14.22 11.20
C THR A 64 0.03 -13.04 10.99
N LEU A 65 -0.85 -13.08 10.00
CA LEU A 65 -1.90 -12.08 9.81
C LEU A 65 -2.95 -12.14 10.94
N ASP A 66 -3.33 -13.33 11.38
CA ASP A 66 -4.22 -13.51 12.54
C ASP A 66 -3.62 -12.88 13.81
N GLN A 67 -2.32 -13.08 14.05
CA GLN A 67 -1.60 -12.44 15.15
C GLN A 67 -1.60 -10.92 15.02
N TRP A 68 -1.42 -10.41 13.80
CA TRP A 68 -1.47 -8.99 13.49
C TRP A 68 -2.86 -8.39 13.78
N TYR A 69 -3.96 -9.08 13.46
CA TYR A 69 -5.30 -8.64 13.84
C TYR A 69 -5.47 -8.59 15.37
N GLN A 70 -5.04 -9.63 16.08
CA GLN A 70 -5.12 -9.67 17.55
C GLN A 70 -4.32 -8.52 18.20
N GLN A 71 -3.15 -8.20 17.65
CA GLN A 71 -2.36 -7.05 18.09
C GLN A 71 -3.12 -5.74 17.87
N GLY A 72 -3.74 -5.58 16.69
CA GLY A 72 -4.50 -4.38 16.33
C GLY A 72 -5.72 -4.17 17.23
N HIS A 73 -6.49 -5.22 17.51
CA HIS A 73 -7.67 -5.12 18.39
C HIS A 73 -7.32 -4.64 19.81
N ARG A 74 -6.12 -4.99 20.32
CA ARG A 74 -5.65 -4.54 21.64
C ARG A 74 -5.36 -3.03 21.71
N ILE A 75 -5.23 -2.36 20.57
CA ILE A 75 -5.01 -0.90 20.51
C ILE A 75 -6.30 -0.14 20.83
N CYS A 76 -7.47 -0.76 20.66
CA CYS A 76 -8.78 -0.17 20.96
C CYS A 76 -8.98 1.21 20.30
N HIS A 77 -8.74 1.30 18.98
CA HIS A 77 -8.83 2.55 18.23
C HIS A 77 -9.63 2.37 16.94
N ASP A 78 -10.63 3.21 16.70
CA ASP A 78 -11.58 3.07 15.58
C ASP A 78 -10.91 3.02 14.20
N ALA A 79 -9.85 3.81 13.98
CA ALA A 79 -9.10 3.76 12.72
C ALA A 79 -8.35 2.44 12.51
N VAL A 80 -7.89 1.81 13.59
CA VAL A 80 -7.24 0.49 13.55
C VAL A 80 -8.28 -0.58 13.23
N GLU A 81 -9.43 -0.56 13.91
CA GLU A 81 -10.55 -1.46 13.64
C GLU A 81 -11.06 -1.36 12.20
N SER A 82 -11.23 -0.15 11.69
CA SER A 82 -11.61 0.11 10.30
C SER A 82 -10.61 -0.48 9.30
N ARG A 83 -9.31 -0.36 9.62
CA ARG A 83 -8.25 -0.93 8.78
C ARG A 83 -8.24 -2.46 8.84
N ILE A 84 -8.39 -3.06 10.02
CA ILE A 84 -8.52 -4.52 10.19
C ILE A 84 -9.68 -5.04 9.33
N LYS A 85 -10.86 -4.44 9.45
CA LYS A 85 -12.04 -4.82 8.64
C LYS A 85 -11.77 -4.75 7.15
N THR A 86 -11.04 -3.72 6.71
CA THR A 86 -10.64 -3.60 5.31
C THR A 86 -9.76 -4.76 4.87
N ILE A 87 -8.75 -5.12 5.66
CA ILE A 87 -7.86 -6.24 5.33
C ILE A 87 -8.61 -7.57 5.37
N GLN A 88 -9.48 -7.80 6.36
CA GLN A 88 -10.32 -9.00 6.46
C GLN A 88 -11.21 -9.20 5.24
N ASN A 89 -11.82 -8.13 4.72
CA ASN A 89 -12.66 -8.19 3.51
C ASN A 89 -11.89 -8.65 2.27
N TRP A 90 -10.56 -8.45 2.24
CA TRP A 90 -9.67 -8.78 1.13
C TRP A 90 -8.63 -9.84 1.51
N GLU A 91 -8.88 -10.58 2.59
CA GLU A 91 -7.89 -11.45 3.21
C GLU A 91 -7.40 -12.54 2.25
N THR A 92 -8.31 -13.08 1.44
CA THR A 92 -7.98 -14.12 0.46
C THR A 92 -6.97 -13.61 -0.56
N GLU A 93 -7.21 -12.42 -1.13
CA GLU A 93 -6.34 -11.77 -2.11
C GLU A 93 -5.00 -11.39 -1.49
N VAL A 94 -5.04 -10.83 -0.27
CA VAL A 94 -3.86 -10.42 0.49
C VAL A 94 -2.96 -11.62 0.82
N ILE A 95 -3.52 -12.75 1.24
CA ILE A 95 -2.75 -13.98 1.50
C ILE A 95 -2.24 -14.60 0.19
N ASN A 96 -3.04 -14.58 -0.89
CA ASN A 96 -2.65 -15.12 -2.19
C ASN A 96 -1.40 -14.44 -2.77
N TYR A 97 -1.10 -13.20 -2.36
CA TYR A 97 0.18 -12.56 -2.68
C TYR A 97 1.38 -13.44 -2.28
N HIS A 98 1.32 -14.15 -1.15
CA HIS A 98 2.42 -15.02 -0.71
C HIS A 98 2.52 -16.34 -1.48
N ARG A 99 1.55 -16.66 -2.34
CA ARG A 99 1.62 -17.84 -3.22
C ARG A 99 2.36 -17.55 -4.52
N LEU A 100 2.05 -16.40 -5.15
CA LEU A 100 2.48 -16.10 -6.51
C LEU A 100 3.31 -14.81 -6.62
N ARG A 101 3.32 -13.99 -5.57
CA ARG A 101 4.00 -12.68 -5.47
C ARG A 101 3.69 -11.74 -6.63
N PHE A 102 2.53 -11.90 -7.27
CA PHE A 102 2.09 -11.01 -8.33
C PHE A 102 1.80 -9.63 -7.77
N THR A 103 2.35 -8.62 -8.44
CA THR A 103 2.15 -7.21 -8.07
C THR A 103 1.17 -6.57 -9.04
N ASN A 104 0.45 -5.55 -8.57
CA ASN A 104 -0.41 -4.74 -9.42
C ASN A 104 0.38 -3.81 -10.37
N ALA A 105 1.72 -3.88 -10.41
CA ALA A 105 2.56 -2.99 -11.20
C ALA A 105 2.21 -2.98 -12.70
N VAL A 106 1.89 -4.15 -13.27
CA VAL A 106 1.47 -4.25 -14.67
C VAL A 106 0.12 -3.55 -14.90
N VAL A 107 -0.83 -3.75 -13.98
CA VAL A 107 -2.16 -3.12 -14.04
C VAL A 107 -2.03 -1.60 -13.87
N GLU A 108 -1.21 -1.14 -12.93
CA GLU A 108 -0.91 0.27 -12.70
C GLU A 108 -0.23 0.92 -13.90
N GLY A 109 0.74 0.23 -14.53
CA GLY A 109 1.37 0.68 -15.77
C GLY A 109 0.36 0.89 -16.90
N ARG A 110 -0.56 -0.07 -17.08
CA ARG A 110 -1.67 0.05 -18.04
C ARG A 110 -2.60 1.21 -17.69
N HIS A 111 -3.02 1.35 -16.44
CA HIS A 111 -3.84 2.48 -15.99
C HIS A 111 -3.16 3.84 -16.23
N ASN A 112 -1.86 3.95 -15.95
CA ASN A 112 -1.11 5.18 -16.20
C ASN A 112 -1.06 5.52 -17.69
N LYS A 113 -0.89 4.53 -18.56
CA LYS A 113 -0.95 4.72 -20.02
C LYS A 113 -2.33 5.19 -20.49
N ILE A 114 -3.41 4.60 -19.97
CA ILE A 114 -4.79 5.03 -20.26
C ILE A 114 -5.03 6.46 -19.76
N LYS A 115 -4.57 6.80 -18.55
CA LYS A 115 -4.66 8.18 -18.03
C LYS A 115 -3.86 9.16 -18.91
N ALA A 116 -2.68 8.78 -19.39
CA ALA A 116 -1.91 9.62 -20.32
C ALA A 116 -2.61 9.81 -21.66
N LEU A 117 -3.28 8.77 -22.18
CA LEU A 117 -4.16 8.86 -23.35
C LEU A 117 -5.31 9.84 -23.13
N GLN A 118 -6.03 9.71 -22.00
CA GLN A 118 -7.11 10.63 -21.64
C GLN A 118 -6.64 12.09 -21.58
N ARG A 119 -5.43 12.35 -21.03
CA ARG A 119 -4.85 13.69 -20.95
C ARG A 119 -4.42 14.26 -22.31
N ARG A 120 -4.04 13.42 -23.28
CA ARG A 120 -3.68 13.87 -24.64
C ARG A 120 -4.90 14.07 -25.54
N HIS A 121 -5.98 13.36 -25.25
CA HIS A 121 -7.20 13.33 -26.06
C HIS A 121 -8.43 13.79 -25.28
N TYR A 122 -8.30 14.91 -24.56
CA TYR A 122 -9.44 15.57 -23.94
C TYR A 122 -10.52 15.87 -25.00
N PHE A 123 -11.79 15.72 -24.63
CA PHE A 123 -12.95 15.96 -25.49
C PHE A 123 -13.07 15.04 -26.73
N THR A 124 -12.56 13.81 -26.67
CA THR A 124 -12.84 12.82 -27.72
C THR A 124 -14.35 12.54 -27.75
N ARG A 125 -15.05 13.13 -28.73
CA ARG A 125 -16.53 13.02 -28.87
C ARG A 125 -16.98 11.62 -29.28
N ASN A 126 -16.12 10.87 -29.97
CA ASN A 126 -16.43 9.54 -30.47
C ASN A 126 -15.80 8.46 -29.59
N ARG A 127 -16.65 7.71 -28.89
CA ARG A 127 -16.25 6.61 -28.00
C ARG A 127 -15.42 5.54 -28.71
N ASN A 128 -15.76 5.18 -29.95
CA ASN A 128 -15.05 4.14 -30.70
C ASN A 128 -13.60 4.54 -30.99
N VAL A 129 -13.35 5.83 -31.24
CA VAL A 129 -11.98 6.36 -31.43
C VAL A 129 -11.17 6.24 -30.14
N TYR A 130 -11.81 6.51 -29.00
CA TYR A 130 -11.17 6.38 -27.68
C TYR A 130 -10.82 4.92 -27.36
N GLU A 131 -11.76 3.99 -27.57
CA GLU A 131 -11.56 2.56 -27.34
C GLU A 131 -10.48 1.98 -28.28
N ASN A 132 -10.54 2.30 -29.57
CA ASN A 132 -9.53 1.85 -30.55
C ASN A 132 -8.13 2.38 -30.21
N ARG A 133 -8.01 3.63 -29.73
CA ARG A 133 -6.72 4.17 -29.29
C ARG A 133 -6.17 3.44 -28.07
N ILE A 134 -7.02 3.10 -27.09
CA ILE A 134 -6.59 2.28 -25.96
C ILE A 134 -6.12 0.92 -26.46
N LEU A 135 -6.89 0.25 -27.31
CA LEU A 135 -6.53 -1.08 -27.82
C LEU A 135 -5.18 -1.07 -28.54
N VAL A 136 -4.95 -0.11 -29.45
CA VAL A 136 -3.71 0.01 -30.21
C VAL A 136 -2.54 0.40 -29.30
N GLU A 137 -2.67 1.48 -28.52
CA GLU A 137 -1.53 1.99 -27.76
C GLU A 137 -1.22 1.10 -26.55
N CYS A 138 -2.22 0.57 -25.83
CA CYS A 138 -1.97 -0.28 -24.66
C CYS A 138 -1.56 -1.72 -25.01
N ASN A 139 -1.76 -2.18 -26.25
CA ASN A 139 -1.35 -3.52 -26.70
C ASN A 139 -0.33 -3.50 -27.85
N TRP A 140 0.31 -2.36 -28.13
CA TRP A 140 1.27 -2.23 -29.24
C TRP A 140 2.33 -3.33 -29.29
N ALA A 141 2.93 -3.70 -28.15
CA ALA A 141 3.94 -4.75 -28.06
C ALA A 141 3.43 -6.15 -28.47
N TYR A 142 2.12 -6.40 -28.38
CA TYR A 142 1.49 -7.64 -28.85
C TYR A 142 1.18 -7.59 -30.35
N MET A 143 0.84 -6.40 -30.88
CA MET A 143 0.57 -6.19 -32.30
C MET A 143 1.86 -6.23 -33.14
N ASP A 144 2.98 -5.76 -32.59
CA ASP A 144 4.30 -5.70 -33.25
C ASP A 144 4.90 -7.10 -33.52
N GLY A 145 4.49 -8.12 -32.77
CA GLY A 145 4.92 -9.51 -32.99
C GLY A 145 4.04 -10.31 -33.97
N ILE A 146 2.96 -9.70 -34.48
CA ILE A 146 2.02 -10.31 -35.44
C ILE A 146 2.21 -9.71 -36.85
N ALA A 147 2.85 -8.54 -36.95
CA ALA A 147 3.22 -7.88 -38.20
C ALA A 147 4.56 -8.40 -38.74
#